data_AF-A0A315DC18-F1
#
_entry.id   AF-A0A315DC18-F1
#
_cell.length_a   1.000
_cell.length_b   1.000
_cell.length_c   1.000
_cell.angle_alpha   90.00
_cell.angle_beta   90.00
_cell.angle_gamma   90.00
#
_symmetry.space_group_name_H-M   'P 1'
#
loop_
_entity.id
_entity.type
_entity.pdbx_description
1 polymer ?
#
loop_
_entity_poly.entity_id
_entity_poly.type
_entity_poly.pdbx_seq_one_letter_code
_entity_poly.pdbx_strand_id
1 'polypeptide(L)'
;MNSPEQSQLGKSSAYVDQYDASLLFPIPRATKRAEIGVTGQPVFFGADLWTAFELSWLNPKGKPQVALAHITVPAESTHIVESKSFKLYLNSFNNTRLESADVVRDMIRRDISAAIWHGGAMQASVGVKLLLQEQFDAEPVHELDGLNLDRMDIECTHYQPAPDLLTANHEEQPVSETLVSHLLKSNCLVTGQPDWGSVQITYSGPQIDQAGLLQYIVSFRNHNEFHEQCVERIFMDIWTRCKPTKLTVYARYTRRGGLDINPWRTSAPGALPPNVRTARQ
;
A
#
# COMPACT_ATOMS: atom_id res chain seq x y z
N MET A 1 -15.35 17.85 2.93
CA MET A 1 -14.27 16.94 2.49
C MET A 1 -13.79 16.16 3.70
N ASN A 2 -13.65 14.84 3.58
CA ASN A 2 -13.06 14.01 4.63
C ASN A 2 -11.58 14.38 4.81
N SER A 3 -11.15 14.55 6.05
CA SER A 3 -9.76 14.84 6.44
C SER A 3 -9.22 13.72 7.33
N PRO A 4 -7.90 13.43 7.33
CA PRO A 4 -7.32 12.37 8.16
C PRO A 4 -7.67 12.47 9.66
N GLU A 5 -7.80 13.69 10.19
CA GLU A 5 -8.14 13.97 11.60
C GLU A 5 -9.56 13.53 11.97
N GLN A 6 -10.46 13.43 10.97
CA GLN A 6 -11.82 12.95 11.14
C GLN A 6 -11.90 11.41 11.17
N SER A 7 -10.83 10.69 10.83
CA SER A 7 -10.78 9.22 10.88
C SER A 7 -10.87 8.67 12.31
N GLN A 8 -11.05 7.35 12.42
CA GLN A 8 -11.07 6.64 13.71
C GLN A 8 -9.66 6.37 14.26
N LEU A 9 -8.58 6.63 13.49
CA LEU A 9 -7.21 6.41 13.96
C LEU A 9 -6.92 7.15 15.27
N GLY A 10 -6.27 6.47 16.21
CA GLY A 10 -5.97 7.00 17.54
C GLY A 10 -7.15 7.14 18.51
N LYS A 11 -8.41 6.90 18.08
CA LYS A 11 -9.62 7.03 18.92
C LYS A 11 -10.12 5.69 19.48
N SER A 12 -10.85 5.68 20.60
CA SER A 12 -11.62 4.50 21.02
C SER A 12 -12.85 4.36 20.13
N SER A 13 -13.05 3.20 19.50
CA SER A 13 -14.22 2.93 18.65
C SER A 13 -15.11 1.88 19.33
N ALA A 14 -16.43 2.08 19.30
CA ALA A 14 -17.38 1.06 19.76
C ALA A 14 -17.31 -0.17 18.85
N TYR A 15 -17.43 -1.36 19.43
CA TYR A 15 -17.48 -2.60 18.66
C TYR A 15 -18.84 -2.71 17.97
N VAL A 16 -18.83 -2.83 16.64
CA VAL A 16 -20.03 -3.11 15.83
C VAL A 16 -20.09 -4.61 15.60
N ASP A 17 -21.19 -5.23 15.99
CA ASP A 17 -21.37 -6.68 16.01
C ASP A 17 -22.21 -7.20 14.84
N GLN A 18 -22.60 -6.37 13.89
CA GLN A 18 -23.31 -6.75 12.66
C GLN A 18 -22.80 -5.94 11.49
N TYR A 19 -22.95 -6.45 10.27
CA TYR A 19 -22.42 -5.86 9.06
C TYR A 19 -22.82 -4.38 8.91
N ASP A 20 -21.82 -3.52 8.69
CA ASP A 20 -22.00 -2.09 8.51
C ASP A 20 -20.98 -1.50 7.54
N ALA A 21 -21.42 -1.21 6.31
CA ALA A 21 -20.60 -0.56 5.29
C ALA A 21 -20.30 0.93 5.57
N SER A 22 -21.09 1.59 6.43
CA SER A 22 -20.89 3.01 6.75
C SER A 22 -19.62 3.28 7.55
N LEU A 23 -19.01 2.22 8.10
CA LEU A 23 -17.74 2.28 8.82
C LEU A 23 -16.55 2.64 7.93
N LEU A 24 -16.64 2.41 6.60
CA LEU A 24 -15.56 2.74 5.67
C LEU A 24 -15.35 4.25 5.60
N PHE A 25 -14.11 4.68 5.85
CA PHE A 25 -13.73 6.08 5.82
C PHE A 25 -12.78 6.36 4.64
N PRO A 26 -13.28 6.95 3.53
CA PRO A 26 -12.45 7.28 2.38
C PRO A 26 -11.69 8.59 2.61
N ILE A 27 -10.40 8.60 2.23
CA ILE A 27 -9.52 9.78 2.29
C ILE A 27 -9.10 10.18 0.87
N PRO A 28 -9.30 11.43 0.44
CA PRO A 28 -8.93 11.87 -0.90
C PRO A 28 -7.43 11.75 -1.15
N ARG A 29 -7.04 11.21 -2.32
CA ARG A 29 -5.63 11.17 -2.74
C ARG A 29 -5.10 12.55 -3.12
N ALA A 30 -5.97 13.42 -3.64
CA ALA A 30 -5.62 14.68 -4.28
C ALA A 30 -4.78 15.61 -3.39
N THR A 31 -5.12 15.76 -2.11
CA THR A 31 -4.41 16.67 -1.19
C THR A 31 -2.93 16.30 -1.07
N LYS A 32 -2.63 15.02 -0.89
CA LYS A 32 -1.26 14.54 -0.69
C LYS A 32 -0.49 14.39 -2.00
N ARG A 33 -1.20 14.09 -3.09
CA ARG A 33 -0.65 14.16 -4.45
C ARG A 33 -0.19 15.56 -4.85
N ALA A 34 -0.93 16.59 -4.47
CA ALA A 34 -0.54 17.98 -4.74
C ALA A 34 0.80 18.34 -4.07
N GLU A 35 1.09 17.82 -2.87
CA GLU A 35 2.35 18.05 -2.15
C GLU A 35 3.59 17.50 -2.89
N ILE A 36 3.40 16.50 -3.77
CA ILE A 36 4.46 15.87 -4.58
C ILE A 36 4.36 16.24 -6.07
N GLY A 37 3.66 17.34 -6.38
CA GLY A 37 3.56 17.88 -7.74
C GLY A 37 2.57 17.16 -8.66
N VAL A 38 1.72 16.28 -8.14
CA VAL A 38 0.69 15.59 -8.91
C VAL A 38 -0.63 16.37 -8.82
N THR A 39 -0.84 17.27 -9.79
CA THR A 39 -2.02 18.17 -9.85
C THR A 39 -3.09 17.74 -10.86
N GLY A 40 -2.81 16.73 -11.67
CA GLY A 40 -3.71 16.18 -12.68
C GLY A 40 -3.64 14.65 -12.73
N GLN A 41 -3.65 14.08 -13.95
CA GLN A 41 -3.42 12.66 -14.12
C GLN A 41 -1.99 12.32 -13.68
N PRO A 42 -1.78 11.37 -12.75
CA PRO A 42 -0.44 10.98 -12.33
C PRO A 42 0.37 10.43 -13.51
N VAL A 43 1.69 10.61 -13.46
CA VAL A 43 2.65 10.01 -14.41
C VAL A 43 2.88 8.51 -14.15
N PHE A 44 2.19 7.96 -13.15
CA PHE A 44 2.23 6.56 -12.77
C PHE A 44 0.83 5.94 -12.85
N PHE A 45 0.82 4.65 -13.11
CA PHE A 45 -0.28 3.73 -12.93
C PHE A 45 -0.02 2.87 -11.69
N GLY A 46 -1.01 2.13 -11.22
CA GLY A 46 -0.74 1.05 -10.28
C GLY A 46 -1.90 0.65 -9.40
N ALA A 47 -1.58 0.12 -8.23
CA ALA A 47 -2.58 -0.33 -7.26
C ALA A 47 -2.03 -0.31 -5.83
N ASP A 48 -2.93 -0.18 -4.87
CA ASP A 48 -2.68 -0.53 -3.48
C ASP A 48 -3.17 -1.96 -3.25
N LEU A 49 -2.24 -2.87 -2.96
CA LEU A 49 -2.53 -4.28 -2.77
C LEU A 49 -2.64 -4.55 -1.26
N TRP A 50 -3.82 -4.91 -0.79
CA TRP A 50 -4.09 -5.18 0.61
C TRP A 50 -4.20 -6.67 0.88
N THR A 51 -3.71 -7.09 2.04
CA THR A 51 -3.99 -8.42 2.60
C THR A 51 -4.71 -8.24 3.92
N ALA A 52 -5.94 -8.74 4.02
CA ALA A 52 -6.66 -8.86 5.28
C ALA A 52 -6.52 -10.28 5.80
N PHE A 53 -5.87 -10.42 6.95
CA PHE A 53 -5.53 -11.72 7.53
C PHE A 53 -6.57 -12.24 8.52
N GLU A 54 -7.51 -11.39 8.93
CA GLU A 54 -8.44 -11.64 10.04
C GLU A 54 -9.90 -11.64 9.56
N LEU A 55 -10.18 -11.95 8.28
CA LEU A 55 -11.55 -11.98 7.77
C LEU A 55 -12.30 -13.20 8.33
N SER A 56 -13.44 -12.94 9.00
CA SER A 56 -14.33 -13.97 9.53
C SER A 56 -15.80 -13.56 9.42
N TRP A 57 -16.69 -14.55 9.32
CA TRP A 57 -18.14 -14.37 9.31
C TRP A 57 -18.85 -15.64 9.78
N LEU A 58 -20.18 -15.61 9.93
CA LEU A 58 -20.97 -16.80 10.25
C LEU A 58 -21.66 -17.36 8.99
N ASN A 59 -21.64 -18.68 8.80
CA ASN A 59 -22.50 -19.29 7.78
C ASN A 59 -23.98 -19.28 8.22
N PRO A 60 -24.95 -19.72 7.39
CA PRO A 60 -26.38 -19.68 7.74
C PRO A 60 -26.72 -20.44 9.04
N LYS A 61 -25.95 -21.46 9.39
CA LYS A 61 -26.11 -22.25 10.61
C LYS A 61 -25.44 -21.61 11.84
N GLY A 62 -24.72 -20.49 11.66
CA GLY A 62 -24.05 -19.78 12.74
C GLY A 62 -22.65 -20.30 13.04
N LYS A 63 -22.11 -21.17 12.19
CA LYS A 63 -20.74 -21.67 12.33
C LYS A 63 -19.77 -20.61 11.78
N PRO A 64 -18.76 -20.17 12.56
CA PRO A 64 -17.71 -19.28 12.07
C PRO A 64 -16.99 -19.84 10.85
N GLN A 65 -16.69 -18.97 9.91
CA GLN A 65 -15.87 -19.17 8.73
C GLN A 65 -14.67 -18.22 8.80
N VAL A 66 -13.56 -18.60 8.18
CA VAL A 66 -12.33 -17.78 8.13
C VAL A 66 -11.76 -17.77 6.72
N ALA A 67 -11.15 -16.66 6.33
CA ALA A 67 -10.48 -16.50 5.05
C ALA A 67 -9.36 -15.46 5.13
N LEU A 68 -8.41 -15.52 4.19
CA LEU A 68 -7.61 -14.35 3.83
C LEU A 68 -8.34 -13.61 2.71
N ALA A 69 -8.26 -12.28 2.69
CA ALA A 69 -8.73 -11.49 1.56
C ALA A 69 -7.58 -10.71 0.94
N HIS A 70 -7.41 -10.86 -0.38
CA HIS A 70 -6.54 -10.04 -1.20
C HIS A 70 -7.40 -9.00 -1.92
N ILE A 71 -7.11 -7.71 -1.69
CA ILE A 71 -7.86 -6.60 -2.27
C ILE A 71 -6.92 -5.76 -3.12
N THR A 72 -7.31 -5.49 -4.37
CA THR A 72 -6.57 -4.63 -5.30
C THR A 72 -7.35 -3.33 -5.49
N VAL A 73 -6.83 -2.22 -4.97
CA VAL A 73 -7.41 -0.89 -5.13
C VAL A 73 -6.64 -0.14 -6.22
N PRO A 74 -7.25 0.28 -7.34
CA PRO A 74 -6.57 1.02 -8.40
C PRO A 74 -5.99 2.34 -7.89
N ALA A 75 -4.75 2.68 -8.29
CA ALA A 75 -4.12 3.95 -7.92
C ALA A 75 -4.83 5.17 -8.54
N GLU A 76 -5.63 4.95 -9.59
CA GLU A 76 -6.44 5.96 -10.29
C GLU A 76 -7.69 6.34 -9.50
N SER A 77 -8.05 5.58 -8.45
CA SER A 77 -9.16 5.92 -7.56
C SER A 77 -9.01 7.31 -6.94
N THR A 78 -10.13 8.00 -6.71
CA THR A 78 -10.12 9.35 -6.14
C THR A 78 -9.75 9.34 -4.64
N HIS A 79 -10.03 8.24 -3.95
CA HIS A 79 -9.78 8.07 -2.52
C HIS A 79 -9.03 6.75 -2.22
N ILE A 80 -8.23 6.78 -1.15
CA ILE A 80 -7.83 5.56 -0.42
C ILE A 80 -8.88 5.23 0.64
N VAL A 81 -8.84 4.01 1.19
CA VAL A 81 -9.59 3.65 2.39
C VAL A 81 -8.68 3.71 3.61
N GLU A 82 -9.10 4.37 4.67
CA GLU A 82 -8.34 4.44 5.92
C GLU A 82 -8.30 3.07 6.62
N SER A 83 -7.10 2.58 6.97
CA SER A 83 -6.87 1.17 7.38
C SER A 83 -7.63 0.73 8.63
N LYS A 84 -7.78 1.60 9.64
CA LYS A 84 -8.57 1.30 10.83
C LYS A 84 -10.06 1.25 10.52
N SER A 85 -10.57 2.19 9.72
CA SER A 85 -11.95 2.13 9.23
C SER A 85 -12.24 0.84 8.47
N PHE A 86 -11.26 0.39 7.67
CA PHE A 86 -11.35 -0.87 6.93
C PHE A 86 -11.35 -2.08 7.87
N LYS A 87 -10.49 -2.09 8.91
CA LYS A 87 -10.54 -3.10 9.97
C LYS A 87 -11.91 -3.17 10.63
N LEU A 88 -12.49 -2.04 11.03
CA LEU A 88 -13.78 -1.99 11.69
C LEU A 88 -14.89 -2.51 10.77
N TYR A 89 -14.85 -2.14 9.49
CA TYR A 89 -15.73 -2.70 8.46
C TYR A 89 -15.61 -4.22 8.37
N LEU A 90 -14.40 -4.78 8.28
CA LEU A 90 -14.23 -6.24 8.22
C LEU A 90 -14.69 -6.93 9.50
N ASN A 91 -14.44 -6.35 10.67
CA ASN A 91 -14.92 -6.88 11.95
C ASN A 91 -16.44 -6.94 12.06
N SER A 92 -17.16 -6.07 11.34
CA SER A 92 -18.62 -6.07 11.31
C SER A 92 -19.20 -7.37 10.71
N PHE A 93 -18.39 -8.10 9.92
CA PHE A 93 -18.78 -9.42 9.40
C PHE A 93 -18.74 -10.53 10.44
N ASN A 94 -17.97 -10.40 11.53
CA ASN A 94 -17.62 -11.50 12.44
C ASN A 94 -18.86 -12.25 13.02
N ASN A 95 -19.94 -11.53 13.31
CA ASN A 95 -21.19 -12.09 13.82
C ASN A 95 -22.35 -11.98 12.81
N THR A 96 -22.05 -11.63 11.56
CA THR A 96 -23.04 -11.54 10.47
C THR A 96 -23.19 -12.90 9.80
N ARG A 97 -24.44 -13.35 9.63
CA ARG A 97 -24.75 -14.59 8.90
C ARG A 97 -24.83 -14.34 7.40
N LEU A 98 -23.96 -14.99 6.63
CA LEU A 98 -23.89 -14.87 5.18
C LEU A 98 -23.89 -16.25 4.53
N GLU A 99 -24.50 -16.34 3.35
CA GLU A 99 -24.76 -17.61 2.67
C GLU A 99 -23.49 -18.33 2.24
N SER A 100 -22.52 -17.60 1.69
CA SER A 100 -21.29 -18.15 1.12
C SER A 100 -20.13 -17.15 1.14
N ALA A 101 -18.93 -17.64 0.89
CA ALA A 101 -17.74 -16.80 0.69
C ALA A 101 -17.90 -15.86 -0.52
N ASP A 102 -18.62 -16.27 -1.57
CA ASP A 102 -18.88 -15.42 -2.73
C ASP A 102 -19.72 -14.19 -2.37
N VAL A 103 -20.71 -14.34 -1.49
CA VAL A 103 -21.49 -13.22 -0.97
C VAL A 103 -20.60 -12.25 -0.21
N VAL A 104 -19.71 -12.76 0.66
CA VAL A 104 -18.75 -11.93 1.41
C VAL A 104 -17.83 -11.17 0.44
N ARG A 105 -17.25 -11.86 -0.55
CA ARG A 105 -16.39 -11.26 -1.58
C ARG A 105 -17.11 -10.13 -2.31
N ASP A 106 -18.35 -10.37 -2.74
CA ASP A 106 -19.11 -9.42 -3.55
C ASP A 106 -19.57 -8.20 -2.74
N MET A 107 -19.88 -8.38 -1.46
CA MET A 107 -20.13 -7.26 -0.53
C MET A 107 -18.88 -6.41 -0.37
N ILE A 108 -17.73 -7.01 -0.03
CA ILE A 108 -16.44 -6.31 0.09
C ILE A 108 -16.12 -5.54 -1.19
N ARG A 109 -16.27 -6.18 -2.36
CA ARG A 109 -16.01 -5.55 -3.66
C ARG A 109 -16.90 -4.33 -3.87
N ARG A 110 -18.21 -4.46 -3.63
CA ARG A 110 -19.18 -3.38 -3.83
C ARG A 110 -18.89 -2.21 -2.91
N ASP A 111 -18.72 -2.47 -1.61
CA ASP A 111 -18.66 -1.42 -0.60
C ASP A 111 -17.35 -0.63 -0.69
N ILE A 112 -16.22 -1.31 -0.89
CA ILE A 112 -14.93 -0.64 -1.12
C ILE A 112 -14.95 0.14 -2.43
N SER A 113 -15.51 -0.43 -3.51
CA SER A 113 -15.63 0.30 -4.79
C SER A 113 -16.43 1.59 -4.59
N ALA A 114 -17.54 1.55 -3.83
CA ALA A 114 -18.30 2.76 -3.51
C ALA A 114 -17.48 3.77 -2.68
N ALA A 115 -16.70 3.30 -1.71
CA ALA A 115 -15.86 4.15 -0.86
C ALA A 115 -14.76 4.87 -1.65
N ILE A 116 -14.02 4.16 -2.52
CA ILE A 116 -12.85 4.72 -3.22
C ILE A 116 -13.23 5.74 -4.32
N TRP A 117 -14.46 5.71 -4.81
CA TRP A 117 -14.98 6.69 -5.78
C TRP A 117 -15.81 7.80 -5.13
N HIS A 118 -16.37 7.55 -3.94
CA HIS A 118 -17.06 8.50 -3.08
C HIS A 118 -18.06 9.42 -3.82
N GLY A 119 -19.00 8.81 -4.54
CA GLY A 119 -20.04 9.54 -5.30
C GLY A 119 -19.58 10.11 -6.65
N GLY A 120 -18.29 9.97 -7.00
CA GLY A 120 -17.78 10.23 -8.33
C GLY A 120 -18.12 9.12 -9.33
N ALA A 121 -17.84 9.36 -10.61
CA ALA A 121 -17.99 8.33 -11.64
C ALA A 121 -17.02 7.17 -11.35
N MET A 122 -17.57 5.96 -11.16
CA MET A 122 -16.77 4.75 -10.96
C MET A 122 -16.06 4.38 -12.27
N GLN A 123 -14.72 4.53 -12.30
CA GLN A 123 -13.93 4.18 -13.48
C GLN A 123 -13.46 2.72 -13.46
N ALA A 124 -13.29 2.13 -12.27
CA ALA A 124 -12.89 0.73 -12.09
C ALA A 124 -13.38 0.20 -10.73
N SER A 125 -13.75 -1.08 -10.66
CA SER A 125 -14.03 -1.75 -9.37
C SER A 125 -12.74 -2.24 -8.72
N VAL A 126 -12.75 -2.41 -7.39
CA VAL A 126 -11.66 -3.14 -6.72
C VAL A 126 -11.64 -4.61 -7.11
N GLY A 127 -10.45 -5.20 -7.16
CA GLY A 127 -10.30 -6.65 -7.20
C GLY A 127 -10.44 -7.24 -5.79
N VAL A 128 -11.18 -8.34 -5.63
CA VAL A 128 -11.27 -9.07 -4.35
C VAL A 128 -11.14 -10.56 -4.61
N LYS A 129 -10.14 -11.19 -3.98
CA LYS A 129 -9.95 -12.64 -3.96
C LYS A 129 -9.98 -13.11 -2.50
N LEU A 130 -10.80 -14.12 -2.22
CA LEU A 130 -10.77 -14.80 -0.93
C LEU A 130 -9.97 -16.10 -1.07
N LEU A 131 -9.12 -16.36 -0.09
CA LEU A 131 -8.46 -17.66 0.08
C LEU A 131 -9.10 -18.31 1.30
N LEU A 132 -9.66 -19.49 1.11
CA LEU A 132 -10.31 -20.23 2.20
C LEU A 132 -9.28 -21.07 2.96
N GLN A 133 -9.69 -21.57 4.13
CA GLN A 133 -8.83 -22.31 5.06
C GLN A 133 -8.05 -23.46 4.39
N GLU A 134 -8.62 -24.11 3.37
CA GLU A 134 -8.01 -25.22 2.65
C GLU A 134 -6.81 -24.80 1.79
N GLN A 135 -6.64 -23.50 1.55
CA GLN A 135 -5.58 -22.92 0.72
C GLN A 135 -4.46 -22.29 1.54
N PHE A 136 -4.59 -22.18 2.86
CA PHE A 136 -3.62 -21.46 3.70
C PHE A 136 -2.22 -22.06 3.65
N ASP A 137 -2.11 -23.39 3.63
CA ASP A 137 -0.82 -24.10 3.57
C ASP A 137 -0.08 -23.89 2.25
N ALA A 138 -0.78 -23.42 1.21
CA ALA A 138 -0.17 -23.11 -0.08
C ALA A 138 0.40 -21.68 -0.16
N GLU A 139 0.21 -20.83 0.86
CA GLU A 139 0.67 -19.43 0.84
C GLU A 139 2.16 -19.31 1.21
N PRO A 140 3.03 -19.02 0.22
CA PRO A 140 4.46 -19.00 0.45
C PRO A 140 4.90 -17.73 1.19
N VAL A 141 6.13 -17.76 1.70
CA VAL A 141 6.88 -16.57 2.09
C VAL A 141 7.99 -16.37 1.06
N HIS A 142 8.04 -15.21 0.43
CA HIS A 142 9.05 -14.86 -0.59
C HIS A 142 9.47 -13.40 -0.39
N GLU A 143 10.79 -13.17 -0.35
CA GLU A 143 11.33 -11.82 -0.26
C GLU A 143 11.31 -11.10 -1.61
N LEU A 144 11.45 -9.78 -1.60
CA LEU A 144 11.51 -9.00 -2.84
C LEU A 144 12.80 -9.33 -3.61
N ASP A 145 12.67 -9.62 -4.90
CA ASP A 145 13.82 -9.90 -5.77
C ASP A 145 14.59 -8.62 -6.11
N GLY A 146 15.92 -8.71 -6.23
CA GLY A 146 16.77 -7.59 -6.64
C GLY A 146 18.09 -7.52 -5.90
N LEU A 147 18.92 -6.54 -6.27
CA LEU A 147 20.17 -6.27 -5.55
C LEU A 147 19.85 -5.53 -4.25
N ASN A 148 20.14 -6.18 -3.12
CA ASN A 148 19.89 -5.61 -1.80
C ASN A 148 20.87 -4.46 -1.50
N LEU A 149 20.35 -3.25 -1.34
CA LEU A 149 21.10 -2.04 -0.99
C LEU A 149 21.64 -2.07 0.44
N ASP A 150 20.98 -2.76 1.36
CA ASP A 150 21.31 -2.81 2.79
C ASP A 150 22.68 -3.48 3.07
N ARG A 151 23.32 -4.06 2.05
CA ARG A 151 24.69 -4.58 2.10
C ARG A 151 25.75 -3.49 2.27
N MET A 152 25.41 -2.23 1.97
CA MET A 152 26.35 -1.11 1.99
C MET A 152 26.55 -0.60 3.42
N ASP A 153 27.81 -0.45 3.82
CA ASP A 153 28.19 0.20 5.07
C ASP A 153 28.37 1.70 4.81
N ILE A 154 27.33 2.49 5.11
CA ILE A 154 27.28 3.94 4.82
C ILE A 154 26.76 4.73 6.02
N GLU A 155 27.25 5.97 6.15
CA GLU A 155 26.71 6.92 7.11
C GLU A 155 25.36 7.49 6.62
N CYS A 156 24.37 7.58 7.51
CA CYS A 156 23.07 8.20 7.25
C CYS A 156 22.83 9.33 8.25
N THR A 157 22.76 10.57 7.77
CA THR A 157 22.62 11.78 8.62
C THR A 157 21.25 12.46 8.50
N HIS A 158 20.42 12.07 7.54
CA HIS A 158 19.09 12.63 7.29
C HIS A 158 18.00 11.65 7.73
N TYR A 159 16.98 12.14 8.44
CA TYR A 159 15.82 11.35 8.91
C TYR A 159 14.48 12.04 8.66
N GLN A 160 14.47 12.97 7.70
CA GLN A 160 13.28 13.46 7.00
C GLN A 160 13.54 13.33 5.49
N PRO A 161 12.50 13.15 4.64
CA PRO A 161 12.68 12.90 3.21
C PRO A 161 13.62 13.91 2.56
N ALA A 162 14.72 13.43 2.00
CA ALA A 162 15.80 14.24 1.46
C ALA A 162 16.03 13.91 -0.03
N PRO A 163 15.15 14.38 -0.93
CA PRO A 163 15.23 14.06 -2.37
C PRO A 163 16.52 14.55 -3.03
N ASP A 164 17.25 15.48 -2.41
CA ASP A 164 18.54 15.96 -2.92
C ASP A 164 19.64 14.89 -2.90
N LEU A 165 19.48 13.82 -2.10
CA LEU A 165 20.36 12.65 -2.08
C LEU A 165 20.21 11.76 -3.33
N LEU A 166 19.16 11.98 -4.13
CA LEU A 166 18.93 11.25 -5.37
C LEU A 166 19.71 11.91 -6.52
N THR A 167 20.66 11.16 -7.05
CA THR A 167 21.45 11.50 -8.25
C THR A 167 21.57 10.29 -9.16
N ALA A 168 21.80 10.53 -10.45
CA ALA A 168 22.06 9.47 -11.43
C ALA A 168 23.18 9.88 -12.38
N ASN A 169 23.91 8.90 -12.91
CA ASN A 169 24.99 9.11 -13.88
C ASN A 169 24.40 9.23 -15.29
N HIS A 170 24.44 10.44 -15.84
CA HIS A 170 23.92 10.76 -17.18
C HIS A 170 24.97 10.68 -18.30
N GLU A 171 26.25 10.48 -17.94
CA GLU A 171 27.36 10.40 -18.91
C GLU A 171 27.61 8.96 -19.38
N GLU A 172 27.05 7.98 -18.68
CA GLU A 172 27.16 6.55 -19.00
C GLU A 172 25.94 5.99 -19.72
N GLN A 173 26.09 4.79 -20.27
CA GLN A 173 24.98 4.10 -20.93
C GLN A 173 23.87 3.76 -19.93
N PRO A 174 22.59 3.90 -20.31
CA PRO A 174 21.47 3.53 -19.46
C PRO A 174 21.52 2.07 -19.02
N VAL A 175 21.14 1.82 -17.78
CA VAL A 175 21.05 0.48 -17.19
C VAL A 175 19.60 0.03 -17.05
N SER A 176 19.40 -1.24 -16.73
CA SER A 176 18.13 -1.76 -16.21
C SER A 176 18.42 -2.56 -14.95
N GLU A 177 17.94 -2.08 -13.82
CA GLU A 177 18.26 -2.63 -12.50
C GLU A 177 16.99 -2.80 -11.66
N THR A 178 17.05 -3.79 -10.77
CA THR A 178 16.09 -3.96 -9.67
C THR A 178 16.86 -3.89 -8.36
N LEU A 179 16.53 -2.90 -7.54
CA LEU A 179 17.16 -2.63 -6.24
C LEU A 179 16.14 -2.88 -5.13
N VAL A 180 16.58 -3.40 -3.98
CA VAL A 180 15.72 -3.68 -2.83
C VAL A 180 16.34 -3.12 -1.56
N SER A 181 15.49 -2.63 -0.65
CA SER A 181 15.88 -2.33 0.73
C SER A 181 14.79 -2.79 1.70
N HIS A 182 15.18 -3.37 2.83
CA HIS A 182 14.31 -3.76 3.93
C HIS A 182 14.28 -2.71 5.05
N LEU A 183 14.94 -1.57 4.86
CA LEU A 183 15.13 -0.51 5.86
C LEU A 183 14.09 0.61 5.77
N LEU A 184 13.11 0.50 4.86
CA LEU A 184 12.03 1.49 4.77
C LEU A 184 11.24 1.48 6.08
N LYS A 185 11.25 2.63 6.75
CA LYS A 185 10.46 2.88 7.94
C LYS A 185 9.96 4.30 7.90
N SER A 186 8.68 4.50 8.21
CA SER A 186 8.06 5.81 8.38
C SER A 186 7.20 5.80 9.65
N ASN A 187 6.36 6.80 9.85
CA ASN A 187 5.41 6.88 10.95
C ASN A 187 4.00 7.10 10.38
N CYS A 188 3.02 6.48 11.02
CA CYS A 188 1.62 6.68 10.68
C CYS A 188 1.23 8.14 10.93
N LEU A 189 0.73 8.81 9.90
CA LEU A 189 0.38 10.24 9.93
C LEU A 189 -0.51 10.65 11.12
N VAL A 190 -1.45 9.79 11.52
CA VAL A 190 -2.43 10.13 12.56
C VAL A 190 -1.99 9.69 13.96
N THR A 191 -1.31 8.54 14.07
CA THR A 191 -0.98 7.95 15.39
C THR A 191 0.47 8.16 15.83
N GLY A 192 1.37 8.54 14.90
CA GLY A 192 2.80 8.64 15.13
C GLY A 192 3.51 7.30 15.36
N GLN A 193 2.79 6.18 15.29
CA GLN A 193 3.36 4.84 15.48
C GLN A 193 4.25 4.45 14.27
N PRO A 194 5.27 3.60 14.48
CA PRO A 194 6.22 3.24 13.42
C PRO A 194 5.60 2.30 12.38
N ASP A 195 5.84 2.60 11.11
CA ASP A 195 5.46 1.78 9.95
C ASP A 195 6.70 1.13 9.38
N TRP A 196 6.69 -0.20 9.21
CA TRP A 196 7.84 -0.96 8.70
C TRP A 196 7.53 -1.52 7.34
N GLY A 197 8.49 -1.46 6.42
CA GLY A 197 8.33 -2.04 5.09
C GLY A 197 9.63 -2.43 4.43
N SER A 198 9.48 -3.15 3.32
CA SER A 198 10.53 -3.36 2.33
C SER A 198 10.12 -2.64 1.05
N VAL A 199 11.06 -2.12 0.28
CA VAL A 199 10.81 -1.45 -1.00
C VAL A 199 11.67 -2.06 -2.10
N GLN A 200 11.07 -2.29 -3.26
CA GLN A 200 11.72 -2.69 -4.50
C GLN A 200 11.56 -1.57 -5.52
N ILE A 201 12.67 -1.19 -6.14
CA ILE A 201 12.73 -0.15 -7.17
C ILE A 201 13.31 -0.80 -8.43
N THR A 202 12.47 -0.94 -9.46
CA THR A 202 12.86 -1.44 -10.77
C THR A 202 12.84 -0.30 -11.76
N TYR A 203 13.95 -0.05 -12.44
CA TYR A 203 14.04 1.08 -13.37
C TYR A 203 14.89 0.79 -14.60
N SER A 204 14.65 1.55 -15.67
CA SER A 204 15.52 1.63 -16.84
C SER A 204 15.88 3.10 -17.10
N GLY A 205 17.16 3.44 -17.17
CA GLY A 205 17.60 4.82 -17.35
C GLY A 205 19.05 5.07 -16.88
N PRO A 206 19.44 6.34 -16.69
CA PRO A 206 20.69 6.72 -16.05
C PRO A 206 20.89 5.97 -14.73
N GLN A 207 22.08 5.41 -14.49
CA GLN A 207 22.33 4.60 -13.30
C GLN A 207 22.21 5.46 -12.04
N ILE A 208 21.32 5.07 -11.13
CA ILE A 208 21.08 5.78 -9.87
C ILE A 208 22.24 5.49 -8.91
N ASP A 209 22.73 6.53 -8.24
CA ASP A 209 23.73 6.36 -7.17
C ASP A 209 23.13 5.55 -6.01
N GLN A 210 23.65 4.35 -5.79
CA GLN A 210 23.07 3.40 -4.84
C GLN A 210 23.18 3.89 -3.40
N ALA A 211 24.30 4.53 -3.03
CA ALA A 211 24.52 5.04 -1.68
C ALA A 211 23.53 6.17 -1.36
N GLY A 212 23.40 7.15 -2.26
CA GLY A 212 22.41 8.23 -2.16
C GLY A 212 20.97 7.71 -2.12
N LEU A 213 20.64 6.69 -2.91
CA LEU A 213 19.33 6.04 -2.86
C LEU A 213 19.06 5.36 -1.50
N LEU A 214 20.03 4.66 -0.93
CA LEU A 214 19.86 4.05 0.39
C LEU A 214 19.69 5.11 1.49
N GLN A 215 20.50 6.17 1.47
CA GLN A 215 20.33 7.29 2.42
C GLN A 215 18.96 7.97 2.26
N TYR A 216 18.48 8.13 1.03
CA TYR A 216 17.14 8.64 0.74
C TYR A 216 16.04 7.73 1.32
N ILE A 217 16.12 6.41 1.14
CA ILE A 217 15.16 5.46 1.73
C ILE A 217 15.17 5.56 3.26
N VAL A 218 16.36 5.61 3.88
CA VAL A 218 16.52 5.76 5.33
C VAL A 218 16.00 7.12 5.82
N SER A 219 16.01 8.15 4.97
CA SER A 219 15.53 9.48 5.34
C SER A 219 14.04 9.54 5.68
N PHE A 220 13.23 8.54 5.30
CA PHE A 220 11.82 8.42 5.72
C PHE A 220 11.65 8.08 7.21
N ARG A 221 12.72 7.74 7.93
CA ARG A 221 12.66 7.13 9.27
C ARG A 221 11.78 7.86 10.27
N ASN A 222 11.77 9.20 10.27
CA ASN A 222 10.92 9.99 11.18
C ASN A 222 9.85 10.79 10.43
N HIS A 223 9.53 10.39 9.20
CA HIS A 223 8.52 11.03 8.38
C HIS A 223 7.12 10.50 8.68
N ASN A 224 6.13 11.38 8.74
CA ASN A 224 4.73 11.04 9.01
C ASN A 224 3.93 11.04 7.71
N GLU A 225 3.52 9.87 7.21
CA GLU A 225 2.84 9.77 5.92
C GLU A 225 2.13 8.41 5.78
N PHE A 226 1.09 8.31 4.95
CA PHE A 226 0.46 7.01 4.66
C PHE A 226 1.32 6.17 3.71
N HIS A 227 1.16 4.84 3.74
CA HIS A 227 2.00 3.93 2.96
C HIS A 227 1.92 4.23 1.46
N GLU A 228 0.72 4.46 0.96
CA GLU A 228 0.43 4.82 -0.43
C GLU A 228 1.16 6.10 -0.84
N GLN A 229 1.17 7.08 0.06
CA GLN A 229 1.77 8.39 -0.18
C GLN A 229 3.29 8.33 -0.12
N CYS A 230 3.87 7.56 0.80
CA CYS A 230 5.32 7.30 0.81
C CYS A 230 5.78 6.71 -0.52
N VAL A 231 5.06 5.72 -1.06
CA VAL A 231 5.42 5.11 -2.35
C VAL A 231 5.25 6.08 -3.52
N GLU A 232 4.17 6.86 -3.54
CA GLU A 232 3.98 7.90 -4.56
C GLU A 232 5.08 8.98 -4.48
N ARG A 233 5.52 9.37 -3.28
CA ARG A 233 6.64 10.29 -3.07
C ARG A 233 7.96 9.71 -3.56
N ILE A 234 8.30 8.48 -3.17
CA ILE A 234 9.50 7.78 -3.66
C ILE A 234 9.50 7.72 -5.19
N PHE A 235 8.35 7.38 -5.78
CA PHE A 235 8.20 7.37 -7.24
C PHE A 235 8.48 8.76 -7.83
N MET A 236 7.81 9.81 -7.35
CA MET A 236 7.93 11.15 -7.91
C MET A 236 9.32 11.75 -7.73
N ASP A 237 9.94 11.55 -6.57
CA ASP A 237 11.29 12.04 -6.29
C ASP A 237 12.31 11.39 -7.23
N ILE A 238 12.27 10.06 -7.41
CA ILE A 238 13.14 9.35 -8.36
C ILE A 238 12.84 9.78 -9.80
N TRP A 239 11.55 9.89 -10.16
CA TRP A 239 11.12 10.29 -11.50
C TRP A 239 11.65 11.67 -11.88
N THR A 240 11.57 12.64 -10.97
CA THR A 240 12.00 14.02 -11.21
C THR A 240 13.52 14.18 -11.14
N ARG A 241 14.18 13.54 -10.17
CA ARG A 241 15.63 13.70 -9.93
C ARG A 241 16.48 12.85 -10.86
N CYS A 242 16.17 11.55 -10.96
CA CYS A 242 16.98 10.58 -11.70
C CYS A 242 16.55 10.43 -13.17
N LYS A 243 15.34 10.91 -13.52
CA LYS A 243 14.78 10.91 -14.88
C LYS A 243 14.89 9.55 -15.59
N PRO A 244 14.47 8.43 -14.95
CA PRO A 244 14.46 7.15 -15.63
C PRO A 244 13.45 7.15 -16.80
N THR A 245 13.69 6.32 -17.80
CA THR A 245 12.74 6.08 -18.90
C THR A 245 11.59 5.15 -18.49
N LYS A 246 11.85 4.25 -17.52
CA LYS A 246 10.85 3.38 -16.89
C LYS A 246 11.13 3.32 -15.41
N LEU A 247 10.09 3.38 -14.59
CA LEU A 247 10.20 3.26 -13.14
C LEU A 247 9.04 2.44 -12.61
N THR A 248 9.34 1.55 -11.67
CA THR A 248 8.38 0.85 -10.82
C THR A 248 8.88 0.92 -9.39
N VAL A 249 8.03 1.38 -8.48
CA VAL A 249 8.28 1.39 -7.04
C VAL A 249 7.21 0.53 -6.38
N TYR A 250 7.65 -0.47 -5.63
CA TYR A 250 6.78 -1.40 -4.95
C TYR A 250 7.20 -1.51 -3.49
N ALA A 251 6.33 -1.13 -2.56
CA ALA A 251 6.58 -1.36 -1.15
C ALA A 251 5.65 -2.44 -0.59
N ARG A 252 6.18 -3.22 0.36
CA ARG A 252 5.42 -4.18 1.15
C ARG A 252 5.58 -3.84 2.63
N TYR A 253 4.51 -3.32 3.24
CA TYR A 253 4.51 -2.93 4.65
C TYR A 253 4.01 -4.06 5.53
N THR A 254 4.47 -4.09 6.79
CA THR A 254 3.96 -5.00 7.82
C THR A 254 2.53 -4.66 8.21
N ARG A 255 1.75 -5.66 8.62
CA ARG A 255 0.35 -5.43 8.98
C ARG A 255 0.16 -4.53 10.21
N ARG A 256 -0.95 -3.78 10.23
CA ARG A 256 -1.50 -3.11 11.41
C ARG A 256 -2.94 -3.56 11.63
N GLY A 257 -3.21 -4.10 12.81
CA GLY A 257 -4.56 -4.52 13.18
C GLY A 257 -5.18 -5.54 12.21
N GLY A 258 -4.37 -6.48 11.70
CA GLY A 258 -4.83 -7.55 10.82
C GLY A 258 -4.80 -7.25 9.33
N LEU A 259 -4.42 -6.03 8.91
CA LEU A 259 -4.32 -5.65 7.49
C LEU A 259 -2.94 -5.12 7.13
N ASP A 260 -2.40 -5.52 6.00
CA ASP A 260 -1.26 -4.87 5.35
C ASP A 260 -1.65 -4.10 4.09
N ILE A 261 -0.77 -3.18 3.67
CA ILE A 261 -0.91 -2.38 2.46
C ILE A 261 0.41 -2.46 1.70
N ASN A 262 0.33 -2.80 0.42
CA ASN A 262 1.49 -2.98 -0.44
C ASN A 262 1.31 -2.11 -1.70
N PRO A 263 1.63 -0.80 -1.63
CA PRO A 263 1.44 0.10 -2.75
C PRO A 263 2.45 -0.21 -3.85
N TRP A 264 1.95 -0.30 -5.08
CA TRP A 264 2.71 -0.49 -6.30
C TRP A 264 2.42 0.64 -7.27
N ARG A 265 3.46 1.30 -7.77
CA ARG A 265 3.38 2.42 -8.74
C ARG A 265 4.35 2.16 -9.89
N THR A 266 3.91 2.33 -11.12
CA THR A 266 4.73 2.09 -12.31
C THR A 266 4.48 3.12 -13.41
N SER A 267 5.49 3.43 -14.22
CA SER A 267 5.35 4.28 -15.41
C SER A 267 5.02 3.50 -16.69
N ALA A 268 5.08 2.17 -16.65
CA ALA A 268 4.94 1.33 -17.83
C ALA A 268 3.86 0.24 -17.63
N PRO A 269 3.08 -0.11 -18.67
CA PRO A 269 2.15 -1.22 -18.59
C PRO A 269 2.86 -2.52 -18.19
N GLY A 270 2.24 -3.28 -17.29
CA GLY A 270 2.79 -4.53 -16.78
C GLY A 270 1.76 -5.31 -15.99
N ALA A 271 2.08 -6.57 -15.68
CA ALA A 271 1.28 -7.36 -14.76
C ALA A 271 1.43 -6.81 -13.33
N LEU A 272 0.35 -6.92 -12.54
CA LEU A 272 0.44 -6.68 -11.11
C LEU A 272 1.47 -7.65 -10.49
N PRO A 273 2.27 -7.21 -9.50
CA PRO A 273 3.16 -8.12 -8.81
C PRO A 273 2.34 -9.21 -8.09
N PRO A 274 2.88 -10.42 -7.96
CA PRO A 274 2.23 -11.46 -7.19
C PRO A 274 2.07 -11.01 -5.73
N ASN A 275 0.92 -11.27 -5.11
CA ASN A 275 0.71 -10.96 -3.71
C ASN A 275 1.28 -12.09 -2.83
N VAL A 276 2.60 -12.09 -2.65
CA VAL A 276 3.31 -13.03 -1.78
C VAL A 276 3.85 -12.25 -0.58
N ARG A 277 3.60 -12.74 0.63
CA ARG A 277 4.09 -12.09 1.85
C ARG A 277 5.61 -12.25 2.00
N THR A 278 6.25 -11.20 2.52
CA THR A 278 7.63 -11.25 3.02
C THR A 278 7.65 -11.74 4.48
N ALA A 279 8.84 -12.00 5.04
CA ALA A 279 8.99 -12.61 6.36
C ALA A 279 8.39 -11.79 7.51
N ARG A 280 8.32 -10.46 7.37
CA ARG A 280 7.85 -9.56 8.44
C ARG A 280 6.37 -9.19 8.35
N GLN A 281 5.66 -9.59 7.28
CA GLN A 281 4.28 -9.16 7.02
C GLN A 281 3.23 -9.84 7.87
#